data_AF-A0A0G4KM07-F1
#
_entry.id   AF-A0A0G4KM07-F1
#
_cell.length_a   1.000
_cell.length_b   1.000
_cell.length_c   1.000
_cell.angle_alpha   90.00
_cell.angle_beta   90.00
_cell.angle_gamma   90.00
#
_symmetry.space_group_name_H-M   'P 1'
#
loop_
_entity.id
_entity.type
_entity.pdbx_description
1 polymer ?
#
loop_
_entity_poly.entity_id
_entity_poly.type
_entity_poly.pdbx_seq_one_letter_code
_entity_poly.pdbx_strand_id
1 'polypeptide(L)'
;MSTATEAPPLYTPTARRPSTASSNPSLPAYSSSAIACQQQPFTPTTTLKIINPGKPTISLPGPPAPHPIPVHDAAAPPRDPAKYISLRATRRSGTATLVSGHDTSTPALATTTYRFGPGRPPTLTLHGHGRPPDRRALSSSEAARVRLGHGEAGVTTATDARDFTTELTAPALSRTTTLDSPLGRFRWRYPSRAEKTDGNHGPNEGHDGRSLLLLERVVSLATGKGERAGVAGQIVGCLVRGRGAAAGEGGDLQLDLAAADEAVAEALLSAGGGGATDEKEREKEKMAARDVLELVAVASCIAMLKREVDRLRLRQGLVLAGAAGGS
;
A
#
# COMPACT_ATOMS: atom_id res chain seq x y z
N MET A 1 -5.64 -5.75 79.70
CA MET A 1 -5.41 -4.71 78.67
C MET A 1 -5.07 -5.45 77.39
N SER A 2 -6.04 -5.66 76.51
CA SER A 2 -5.88 -6.43 75.28
C SER A 2 -6.05 -5.52 74.08
N THR A 3 -5.01 -5.48 73.25
CA THR A 3 -4.87 -4.63 72.07
C THR A 3 -5.72 -5.18 70.92
N ALA A 4 -6.73 -4.42 70.50
CA ALA A 4 -7.52 -4.72 69.30
C ALA A 4 -6.68 -4.46 68.04
N THR A 5 -6.59 -5.48 67.19
CA THR A 5 -6.00 -5.42 65.84
C THR A 5 -7.05 -4.86 64.90
N GLU A 6 -6.80 -3.67 64.34
CA GLU A 6 -7.66 -3.03 63.34
C GLU A 6 -7.31 -3.56 61.94
N ALA A 7 -8.27 -4.22 61.30
CA ALA A 7 -8.15 -4.68 59.91
C ALA A 7 -8.43 -3.52 58.93
N PRO A 8 -7.79 -3.48 57.75
CA PRO A 8 -7.98 -2.40 56.79
C PRO A 8 -9.38 -2.43 56.16
N PRO A 9 -9.93 -1.27 55.73
CA PRO A 9 -11.29 -1.20 55.22
C PRO A 9 -11.44 -1.92 53.87
N LEU A 10 -12.49 -2.74 53.78
CA LEU A 10 -12.98 -3.32 52.52
C LEU A 10 -13.46 -2.21 51.58
N TYR A 11 -12.92 -2.18 50.36
CA TYR A 11 -13.41 -1.32 49.31
C TYR A 11 -14.67 -1.92 48.67
N THR A 12 -15.84 -1.35 48.98
CA THR A 12 -17.08 -1.62 48.23
C THR A 12 -17.11 -0.77 46.95
N PRO A 13 -17.29 -1.35 45.76
CA PRO A 13 -17.51 -0.56 44.55
C PRO A 13 -18.92 0.04 44.58
N THR A 14 -19.00 1.36 44.73
CA THR A 14 -20.25 2.11 44.62
C THR A 14 -20.86 1.90 43.23
N ALA A 15 -21.99 1.21 43.18
CA ALA A 15 -22.80 1.03 41.99
C ALA A 15 -23.33 2.39 41.51
N ARG A 16 -22.79 2.88 40.39
CA ARG A 16 -23.37 4.02 39.67
C ARG A 16 -24.36 3.48 38.63
N ARG A 17 -25.65 3.74 38.89
CA ARG A 17 -26.80 3.41 38.03
C ARG A 17 -26.56 3.91 36.59
N PRO A 18 -26.88 3.12 35.55
CA PRO A 18 -26.76 3.56 34.17
C PRO A 18 -27.91 4.51 33.82
N SER A 19 -27.58 5.78 33.57
CA SER A 19 -28.49 6.69 32.90
C SER A 19 -28.58 6.30 31.42
N THR A 20 -29.76 5.85 31.03
CA THR A 20 -30.20 5.64 29.66
C THR A 20 -30.15 6.95 28.87
N ALA A 21 -29.10 7.14 28.08
CA ALA A 21 -29.11 8.04 26.94
C ALA A 21 -28.47 7.29 25.76
N SER A 22 -29.35 6.69 24.96
CA SER A 22 -29.03 6.12 23.67
C SER A 22 -28.61 7.25 22.74
N SER A 23 -27.30 7.42 22.55
CA SER A 23 -26.74 8.14 21.41
C SER A 23 -25.74 7.21 20.74
N ASN A 24 -26.20 6.58 19.66
CA ASN A 24 -25.34 5.90 18.70
C ASN A 24 -24.17 6.84 18.35
N PRO A 25 -22.90 6.42 18.45
CA PRO A 25 -21.84 7.12 17.76
C PRO A 25 -22.05 6.86 16.26
N SER A 26 -22.78 7.76 15.59
CA SER A 26 -22.79 7.78 14.15
C SER A 26 -21.35 7.93 13.69
N LEU A 27 -20.89 6.94 12.93
CA LEU A 27 -19.66 7.02 12.16
C LEU A 27 -19.65 8.37 11.41
N PRO A 28 -18.52 9.09 11.35
CA PRO A 28 -18.48 10.35 10.61
C PRO A 28 -18.95 10.07 9.18
N ALA A 29 -19.98 10.81 8.77
CA ALA A 29 -20.46 10.79 7.40
C ALA A 29 -19.31 11.32 6.53
N TYR A 30 -18.54 10.42 5.93
CA TYR A 30 -17.60 10.76 4.88
C TYR A 30 -18.43 11.21 3.69
N SER A 31 -18.52 12.54 3.51
CA SER A 31 -18.95 13.10 2.24
C SER A 31 -17.91 12.69 1.21
N SER A 32 -18.27 11.70 0.38
CA SER A 32 -17.47 11.21 -0.74
C SER A 32 -17.35 12.32 -1.77
N SER A 33 -16.44 13.26 -1.49
CA SER A 33 -16.03 14.27 -2.45
C SER A 33 -15.00 13.58 -3.33
N ALA A 34 -15.41 13.19 -4.54
CA ALA A 34 -14.48 12.86 -5.60
C ALA A 34 -13.55 14.06 -5.77
N ILE A 35 -12.36 14.00 -5.19
CA ILE A 35 -11.37 15.07 -5.32
C ILE A 35 -10.86 14.98 -6.75
N ALA A 36 -11.44 15.82 -7.59
CA ALA A 36 -11.19 15.87 -9.01
C ALA A 36 -9.73 16.28 -9.28
N CYS A 37 -8.94 15.34 -9.80
CA CYS A 37 -7.69 15.67 -10.50
C CYS A 37 -8.03 16.30 -11.85
N GLN A 38 -8.50 17.56 -11.88
CA GLN A 38 -9.06 18.21 -13.08
C GLN A 38 -8.08 18.49 -14.23
N GLN A 39 -6.80 18.13 -14.12
CA GLN A 39 -5.84 18.32 -15.22
C GLN A 39 -5.73 17.10 -16.17
N GLN A 40 -6.32 15.95 -15.80
CA GLN A 40 -6.46 14.76 -16.65
C GLN A 40 -7.80 14.07 -16.38
N PRO A 41 -8.44 13.41 -17.36
CA PRO A 41 -9.64 12.63 -17.08
C PRO A 41 -9.28 11.47 -16.14
N PHE A 42 -9.68 11.58 -14.87
CA PHE A 42 -9.59 10.51 -13.87
C PHE A 42 -11.01 10.08 -13.51
N THR A 43 -11.37 8.85 -13.85
CA THR A 43 -12.70 8.30 -13.57
C THR A 43 -12.54 7.07 -12.67
N PRO A 44 -12.74 7.19 -11.35
CA PRO A 44 -12.51 6.08 -10.44
C PRO A 44 -13.50 4.95 -10.74
N THR A 45 -12.98 3.80 -11.18
CA THR A 45 -13.75 2.58 -11.44
C THR A 45 -13.94 1.74 -10.18
N THR A 46 -12.98 1.84 -9.25
CA THR A 46 -12.95 1.05 -8.01
C THR A 46 -12.52 1.93 -6.86
N THR A 47 -13.16 1.79 -5.71
CA THR A 47 -12.77 2.49 -4.47
C THR A 47 -12.57 1.48 -3.36
N LEU A 48 -11.39 1.51 -2.75
CA LEU A 48 -11.00 0.61 -1.67
C LEU A 48 -10.73 1.41 -0.40
N LYS A 49 -11.32 1.00 0.71
CA LYS A 49 -11.12 1.63 2.02
C LYS A 49 -10.02 0.93 2.80
N ILE A 50 -8.90 1.61 2.99
CA ILE A 50 -7.75 1.12 3.76
C ILE A 50 -7.88 1.59 5.20
N ILE A 51 -8.08 0.66 6.13
CA ILE A 51 -8.18 0.98 7.55
C ILE A 51 -6.80 0.88 8.20
N ASN A 52 -6.16 2.04 8.41
CA ASN A 52 -4.92 2.13 9.16
C ASN A 52 -4.95 3.40 10.03
N PRO A 53 -4.84 3.31 11.36
CA PRO A 53 -4.90 4.51 12.22
C PRO A 53 -3.69 5.44 12.10
N GLY A 54 -2.57 4.95 11.53
CA GLY A 54 -1.34 5.72 11.42
C GLY A 54 -0.61 5.92 12.76
N LYS A 55 0.42 6.77 12.76
CA LYS A 55 1.21 7.15 13.95
C LYS A 55 0.99 8.63 14.28
N PRO A 56 0.55 8.97 15.51
CA PRO A 56 0.36 10.35 15.93
C PRO A 56 1.71 11.09 16.04
N THR A 57 1.67 12.40 15.82
CA THR A 57 2.83 13.30 15.81
C THR A 57 3.58 13.32 17.15
N ILE A 58 2.85 13.14 18.26
CA ILE A 58 3.40 13.04 19.61
C ILE A 58 3.20 11.60 20.08
N SER A 59 4.23 10.77 19.94
CA SER A 59 4.26 9.41 20.50
C SER A 59 5.70 8.96 20.74
N LEU A 60 5.89 8.00 21.65
CA LEU A 60 7.19 7.40 21.89
C LEU A 60 7.76 6.77 20.59
N PRO A 61 9.08 6.81 20.37
CA PRO A 61 9.74 6.35 19.14
C PRO A 61 9.78 4.82 18.95
N GLY A 62 8.86 4.09 19.58
CA GLY A 62 8.73 2.64 19.45
C GLY A 62 8.28 2.20 18.04
N PRO A 63 8.66 0.98 17.61
CA PRO A 63 8.14 0.39 16.38
C PRO A 63 6.62 0.20 16.48
N PRO A 64 5.86 0.41 15.39
CA PRO A 64 4.40 0.27 15.41
C PRO A 64 4.02 -1.18 15.71
N ALA A 65 2.90 -1.38 16.41
CA ALA A 65 2.39 -2.72 16.67
C ALA A 65 2.09 -3.46 15.36
N PRO A 66 2.20 -4.81 15.33
CA PRO A 66 1.91 -5.61 14.14
C PRO A 66 0.39 -5.75 13.95
N HIS A 67 -0.35 -4.64 13.92
CA HIS A 67 -1.79 -4.67 13.68
C HIS A 67 -2.07 -4.97 12.21
N PRO A 68 -3.01 -5.89 11.91
CA PRO A 68 -3.50 -6.09 10.56
C PRO A 68 -4.05 -4.79 9.96
N ILE A 69 -3.83 -4.59 8.66
CA ILE A 69 -4.40 -3.47 7.90
C ILE A 69 -5.43 -4.07 6.94
N PRO A 70 -6.73 -4.03 7.28
CA PRO A 70 -7.78 -4.51 6.39
C PRO A 70 -8.07 -3.47 5.30
N VAL A 71 -8.39 -3.98 4.11
CA VAL A 71 -8.77 -3.22 2.93
C VAL A 71 -10.14 -3.72 2.49
N HIS A 72 -11.14 -2.86 2.57
CA HIS A 72 -12.51 -3.17 2.17
C HIS A 72 -12.80 -2.60 0.79
N ASP A 73 -13.64 -3.28 0.02
CA ASP A 73 -14.25 -2.67 -1.15
C ASP A 73 -15.35 -1.70 -0.68
N ALA A 74 -15.34 -0.46 -1.16
CA ALA A 74 -16.34 0.53 -0.79
C ALA A 74 -17.72 0.23 -1.39
N ALA A 75 -17.78 -0.55 -2.48
CA ALA A 75 -19.03 -1.02 -3.06
C ALA A 75 -19.62 -2.22 -2.30
N ALA A 76 -18.80 -2.91 -1.49
CA ALA A 76 -19.26 -4.04 -0.70
C ALA A 76 -20.06 -3.57 0.54
N PRO A 77 -21.08 -4.34 0.96
CA PRO A 77 -21.85 -4.02 2.16
C PRO A 77 -20.96 -4.02 3.41
N PRO A 78 -21.28 -3.21 4.44
CA PRO A 78 -20.41 -3.02 5.62
C PRO A 78 -20.12 -4.29 6.45
N ARG A 79 -20.88 -5.36 6.23
CA ARG A 79 -20.74 -6.65 6.92
C ARG A 79 -19.83 -7.63 6.20
N ASP A 80 -19.43 -7.32 4.97
CA ASP A 80 -18.54 -8.20 4.22
C ASP A 80 -17.14 -8.17 4.83
N PRO A 81 -16.45 -9.33 4.81
CA PRO A 81 -15.06 -9.38 5.23
C PRO A 81 -14.22 -8.44 4.36
N ALA A 82 -13.04 -8.09 4.85
CA ALA A 82 -12.09 -7.32 4.06
C ALA A 82 -11.77 -8.05 2.75
N LYS A 83 -11.61 -7.31 1.65
CA LYS A 83 -11.14 -7.87 0.37
C LYS A 83 -9.70 -8.35 0.51
N TYR A 84 -8.86 -7.54 1.17
CA TYR A 84 -7.48 -7.89 1.50
C TYR A 84 -7.14 -7.57 2.94
N ILE A 85 -6.16 -8.29 3.48
CA ILE A 85 -5.60 -8.00 4.79
C ILE A 85 -4.07 -8.00 4.68
N SER A 86 -3.43 -6.88 5.03
CA SER A 86 -1.97 -6.87 5.20
C SER A 86 -1.63 -7.33 6.61
N LEU A 87 -0.91 -8.44 6.70
CA LEU A 87 -0.47 -9.09 7.92
C LEU A 87 1.03 -8.85 8.14
N ARG A 88 1.41 -8.79 9.43
CA ARG A 88 2.80 -8.72 9.86
C ARG A 88 3.00 -9.77 10.94
N ALA A 89 3.94 -10.70 10.72
CA ALA A 89 4.21 -11.77 11.69
C ALA A 89 4.64 -11.22 13.05
N THR A 90 5.54 -10.23 13.08
CA THR A 90 6.04 -9.62 14.33
C THR A 90 6.35 -8.13 14.15
N ARG A 91 6.38 -7.37 15.25
CA ARG A 91 6.61 -5.91 15.29
C ARG A 91 7.84 -5.43 14.50
N ARG A 92 8.85 -6.29 14.32
CA ARG A 92 10.14 -5.97 13.67
C ARG A 92 10.52 -6.95 12.56
N SER A 93 9.56 -7.71 12.02
CA SER A 93 9.82 -8.72 10.98
C SER A 93 10.48 -8.15 9.72
N GLY A 94 10.34 -6.84 9.47
CA GLY A 94 10.73 -6.22 8.21
C GLY A 94 9.79 -6.58 7.06
N THR A 95 9.12 -7.74 7.09
CA THR A 95 8.20 -8.20 6.06
C THR A 95 6.73 -7.97 6.43
N ALA A 96 5.90 -7.79 5.42
CA ALA A 96 4.44 -7.83 5.52
C ALA A 96 3.88 -8.58 4.32
N THR A 97 2.89 -9.43 4.55
CA THR A 97 2.20 -10.19 3.51
C THR A 97 0.81 -9.59 3.31
N LEU A 98 0.34 -9.57 2.07
CA LEU A 98 -1.01 -9.21 1.69
C LEU A 98 -1.72 -10.51 1.31
N VAL A 99 -2.77 -10.86 2.02
CA VAL A 99 -3.58 -12.06 1.78
C VAL A 99 -5.00 -11.67 1.42
N SER A 100 -5.73 -12.61 0.80
CA SER A 100 -7.18 -12.49 0.68
C SER A 100 -7.82 -12.35 2.06
N GLY A 101 -8.77 -11.44 2.22
CA GLY A 101 -9.47 -11.30 3.50
C GLY A 101 -10.64 -12.27 3.68
N HIS A 102 -11.09 -12.94 2.61
CA HIS A 102 -12.07 -14.03 2.69
C HIS A 102 -11.47 -15.30 3.29
N ASP A 103 -10.21 -15.58 2.97
CA ASP A 103 -9.49 -16.75 3.46
C ASP A 103 -8.01 -16.44 3.65
N THR A 104 -7.61 -16.24 4.90
CA THR A 104 -6.23 -15.93 5.28
C THR A 104 -5.31 -17.14 5.23
N SER A 105 -5.85 -18.35 5.01
CA SER A 105 -5.06 -19.57 4.78
C SER A 105 -4.55 -19.69 3.34
N THR A 106 -5.11 -18.91 2.41
CA THR A 106 -4.61 -18.79 1.04
C THR A 106 -3.16 -18.27 0.99
N PRO A 107 -2.40 -18.65 -0.04
CA PRO A 107 -1.05 -18.10 -0.23
C PRO A 107 -1.08 -16.57 -0.32
N ALA A 108 0.02 -15.94 0.11
CA ALA A 108 0.16 -14.49 0.01
C ALA A 108 0.04 -14.03 -1.45
N LEU A 109 -0.76 -12.99 -1.68
CA LEU A 109 -0.93 -12.34 -2.98
C LEU A 109 0.25 -11.39 -3.27
N ALA A 110 0.73 -10.71 -2.23
CA ALA A 110 1.90 -9.86 -2.32
C ALA A 110 2.72 -9.91 -1.02
N THR A 111 4.02 -9.74 -1.13
CA THR A 111 4.90 -9.58 0.03
C THR A 111 5.69 -8.29 -0.12
N THR A 112 5.69 -7.45 0.93
CA THR A 112 6.54 -6.27 0.99
C THR A 112 7.59 -6.42 2.08
N THR A 113 8.85 -6.30 1.68
CA THR A 113 10.01 -6.37 2.57
C THR A 113 10.59 -4.98 2.78
N TYR A 114 10.70 -4.56 4.03
CA TYR A 114 11.29 -3.30 4.46
C TYR A 114 12.53 -3.60 5.28
N ARG A 115 13.64 -2.97 4.91
CA ARG A 115 14.83 -2.94 5.73
C ARG A 115 15.07 -1.49 6.13
N PHE A 116 14.95 -1.21 7.43
CA PHE A 116 15.24 0.12 7.94
C PHE A 116 16.72 0.47 7.69
N GLY A 117 16.99 1.64 7.11
CA GLY A 117 18.34 2.16 6.87
C GLY A 117 18.47 2.94 5.56
N PRO A 118 19.54 3.75 5.41
CA PRO A 118 19.84 4.45 4.16
C PRO A 118 20.16 3.45 3.04
N GLY A 119 19.72 3.74 1.82
CA GLY A 119 20.00 2.89 0.65
C GLY A 119 19.32 1.53 0.65
N ARG A 120 18.30 1.32 1.50
CA ARG A 120 17.55 0.06 1.60
C ARG A 120 16.10 0.29 1.16
N PRO A 121 15.82 0.36 -0.16
CA PRO A 121 14.46 0.55 -0.65
C PRO A 121 13.58 -0.63 -0.20
N PRO A 122 12.28 -0.39 0.08
CA PRO A 122 11.35 -1.49 0.22
C PRO A 122 11.26 -2.29 -1.07
N THR A 123 11.10 -3.59 -0.94
CA THR A 123 10.92 -4.50 -2.06
C THR A 123 9.49 -5.03 -2.04
N LEU A 124 8.77 -4.92 -3.15
CA LEU A 124 7.43 -5.48 -3.34
C LEU A 124 7.54 -6.69 -4.27
N THR A 125 7.04 -7.84 -3.81
CA THR A 125 6.91 -9.07 -4.60
C THR A 125 5.43 -9.35 -4.79
N LEU A 126 5.02 -9.61 -6.03
CA LEU A 126 3.67 -10.02 -6.37
C LEU A 126 3.71 -11.49 -6.77
N HIS A 127 2.88 -12.29 -6.12
CA HIS A 127 2.90 -13.74 -6.25
C HIS A 127 1.90 -14.19 -7.32
N GLY A 128 2.29 -15.12 -8.19
CA GLY A 128 1.42 -15.69 -9.22
C GLY A 128 1.09 -14.79 -10.42
N HIS A 129 1.69 -13.59 -10.51
CA HIS A 129 1.39 -12.54 -11.49
C HIS A 129 2.61 -12.03 -12.32
N GLY A 130 3.67 -12.83 -12.39
CA GLY A 130 4.99 -12.50 -12.93
C GLY A 130 5.37 -13.28 -14.17
N ARG A 131 6.47 -12.82 -14.78
CA ARG A 131 7.03 -13.32 -16.03
C ARG A 131 7.63 -14.73 -15.83
N PRO A 132 7.32 -15.72 -16.69
CA PRO A 132 8.05 -16.99 -16.70
C PRO A 132 9.54 -16.76 -16.97
N PRO A 133 10.46 -17.47 -16.28
CA PRO A 133 11.89 -17.25 -16.46
C PRO A 133 12.31 -17.44 -17.92
N ASP A 134 13.12 -16.52 -18.43
CA ASP A 134 13.72 -16.61 -19.77
C ASP A 134 14.51 -17.90 -19.90
N ARG A 135 14.00 -18.88 -20.67
CA ARG A 135 14.70 -20.12 -21.02
C ARG A 135 16.05 -19.91 -21.72
N ARG A 136 16.38 -18.67 -22.12
CA ARG A 136 17.64 -18.31 -22.79
C ARG A 136 18.75 -17.78 -21.87
N ALA A 137 18.45 -17.51 -20.59
CA ALA A 137 19.47 -17.09 -19.62
C ALA A 137 20.10 -18.26 -18.85
N LEU A 138 19.63 -19.49 -19.06
CA LEU A 138 20.33 -20.69 -18.63
C LEU A 138 21.50 -20.95 -19.57
N SER A 139 22.60 -20.23 -19.35
CA SER A 139 23.91 -20.68 -19.81
C SER A 139 24.08 -22.13 -19.37
N SER A 140 24.43 -23.01 -20.30
CA SER A 140 24.52 -24.47 -20.16
C SER A 140 25.44 -25.01 -19.05
N SER A 141 25.96 -24.14 -18.17
CA SER A 141 26.79 -24.50 -17.03
C SER A 141 26.00 -24.76 -15.73
N GLU A 142 24.78 -24.24 -15.58
CA GLU A 142 24.06 -24.30 -14.28
C GLU A 142 23.04 -25.44 -14.22
N ALA A 143 22.53 -25.89 -15.37
CA ALA A 143 21.68 -27.08 -15.49
C ALA A 143 22.43 -28.39 -15.14
N ALA A 144 23.77 -28.39 -15.17
CA ALA A 144 24.59 -29.54 -14.81
C ALA A 144 24.78 -29.71 -13.29
N ARG A 145 24.53 -28.66 -12.48
CA ARG A 145 24.68 -28.73 -11.01
C ARG A 145 23.44 -29.22 -10.27
N VAL A 146 22.31 -29.36 -10.95
CA VAL A 146 21.03 -29.79 -10.35
C VAL A 146 20.89 -31.33 -10.26
N ARG A 147 21.85 -32.12 -10.79
CA ARG A 147 21.70 -33.59 -10.80
C ARG A 147 22.40 -34.39 -9.71
N LEU A 148 23.14 -33.77 -8.79
CA LEU A 148 23.77 -34.50 -7.67
C LEU A 148 23.73 -33.65 -6.39
N GLY A 149 22.67 -33.83 -5.60
CA GLY A 149 22.49 -33.18 -4.30
C GLY A 149 21.34 -33.83 -3.54
N HIS A 150 21.67 -34.87 -2.79
CA HIS A 150 20.78 -35.66 -1.96
C HIS A 150 20.47 -34.93 -0.64
N GLY A 151 19.17 -34.73 -0.35
CA GLY A 151 18.64 -34.64 1.02
C GLY A 151 18.39 -33.24 1.61
N GLU A 152 17.23 -32.65 1.35
CA GLU A 152 16.26 -32.20 2.40
C GLU A 152 14.96 -31.75 1.72
N ALA A 153 13.83 -32.25 2.22
CA ALA A 153 12.50 -32.00 1.65
C ALA A 153 12.02 -30.58 1.97
N GLY A 154 12.44 -29.60 1.16
CA GLY A 154 11.74 -28.33 1.02
C GLY A 154 10.72 -28.44 -0.12
N VAL A 155 9.44 -28.38 0.20
CA VAL A 155 8.35 -28.29 -0.78
C VAL A 155 8.49 -26.98 -1.57
N THR A 156 9.24 -27.01 -2.67
CA THR A 156 9.24 -25.94 -3.68
C THR A 156 8.11 -26.26 -4.67
N THR A 157 6.89 -25.85 -4.32
CA THR A 157 5.76 -25.87 -5.25
C THR A 157 6.07 -24.97 -6.45
N ALA A 158 5.69 -25.42 -7.65
CA ALA A 158 5.89 -24.79 -8.96
C ALA A 158 5.27 -23.38 -9.17
N THR A 159 4.96 -22.67 -8.09
CA THR A 159 4.38 -21.32 -8.05
C THR A 159 5.43 -20.22 -8.31
N ASP A 160 6.72 -20.48 -8.05
CA ASP A 160 7.81 -19.49 -8.20
C ASP A 160 7.99 -18.93 -9.63
N ALA A 161 7.50 -19.64 -10.65
CA ALA A 161 7.72 -19.25 -12.06
C ALA A 161 6.91 -18.00 -12.48
N ARG A 162 5.99 -17.51 -11.65
CA ARG A 162 5.18 -16.33 -11.92
C ARG A 162 5.25 -15.32 -10.80
N ASP A 163 6.36 -15.24 -10.09
CA ASP A 163 6.54 -14.16 -9.12
C ASP A 163 7.35 -13.06 -9.77
N PHE A 164 7.03 -11.80 -9.47
CA PHE A 164 7.93 -10.70 -9.83
C PHE A 164 8.16 -9.78 -8.65
N THR A 165 9.38 -9.29 -8.59
CA THR A 165 9.87 -8.46 -7.51
C THR A 165 10.34 -7.12 -8.07
N THR A 166 9.96 -6.04 -7.40
CA THR A 166 10.29 -4.67 -7.77
C THR A 166 10.64 -3.84 -6.54
N GLU A 167 11.53 -2.87 -6.70
CA GLU A 167 11.96 -1.97 -5.64
C GLU A 167 11.15 -0.67 -5.65
N LEU A 168 10.76 -0.22 -4.46
CA LEU A 168 10.15 1.08 -4.23
C LEU A 168 11.26 2.12 -4.02
N THR A 169 11.79 2.60 -5.12
CA THR A 169 12.90 3.56 -5.12
C THR A 169 12.40 4.96 -4.83
N ALA A 170 13.20 5.74 -4.12
CA ALA A 170 12.88 7.13 -3.85
C ALA A 170 14.13 8.01 -3.87
N PRO A 171 14.07 9.17 -4.53
CA PRO A 171 15.15 10.15 -4.48
C PRO A 171 15.41 10.57 -3.02
N ALA A 172 16.67 10.80 -2.65
CA ALA A 172 17.10 11.04 -1.27
C ALA A 172 16.34 12.16 -0.54
N LEU A 173 15.86 13.18 -1.27
CA LEU A 173 15.15 14.33 -0.72
C LEU A 173 13.65 14.35 -1.09
N SER A 174 13.20 13.41 -1.91
CA SER A 174 11.81 13.40 -2.40
C SER A 174 10.93 12.50 -1.56
N ARG A 175 9.67 12.92 -1.40
CA ARG A 175 8.62 12.08 -0.84
C ARG A 175 7.98 11.17 -1.88
N THR A 176 8.35 11.35 -3.15
CA THR A 176 7.94 10.51 -4.27
C THR A 176 8.57 9.12 -4.15
N THR A 177 7.81 8.11 -4.51
CA THR A 177 8.28 6.73 -4.63
C THR A 177 7.95 6.24 -6.03
N THR A 178 8.92 5.63 -6.69
CA THR A 178 8.78 5.03 -8.01
C THR A 178 8.86 3.53 -7.87
N LEU A 179 8.06 2.83 -8.67
CA LEU A 179 7.97 1.39 -8.77
C LEU A 179 8.21 1.00 -10.22
N ASP A 180 9.32 0.33 -10.50
CA ASP A 180 9.65 -0.15 -11.85
C ASP A 180 9.33 -1.64 -11.92
N SER A 181 8.24 -1.99 -12.61
CA SER A 181 7.75 -3.35 -12.71
C SER A 181 7.68 -3.83 -14.16
N PRO A 182 7.55 -5.15 -14.41
CA PRO A 182 7.23 -5.67 -15.74
C PRO A 182 5.94 -5.09 -16.33
N LEU A 183 5.02 -4.61 -15.48
CA LEU A 183 3.73 -4.01 -15.87
C LEU A 183 3.86 -2.52 -16.25
N GLY A 184 5.08 -1.99 -16.19
CA GLY A 184 5.38 -0.58 -16.40
C GLY A 184 5.87 0.12 -15.14
N ARG A 185 6.13 1.42 -15.29
CA ARG A 185 6.63 2.30 -14.24
C ARG A 185 5.47 3.04 -13.59
N PHE A 186 5.40 2.95 -12.27
CA PHE A 186 4.41 3.66 -11.44
C PHE A 186 5.10 4.64 -10.50
N ARG A 187 4.39 5.69 -10.11
CA ARG A 187 4.91 6.76 -9.25
C ARG A 187 3.86 7.22 -8.26
N TRP A 188 4.16 7.05 -6.97
CA TRP A 188 3.44 7.71 -5.89
C TRP A 188 4.01 9.10 -5.65
N ARG A 189 3.19 10.14 -5.69
CA ARG A 189 3.59 11.51 -5.34
C ARG A 189 2.49 12.25 -4.60
N TYR A 190 2.86 13.33 -3.91
CA TYR A 190 1.87 14.27 -3.41
C TYR A 190 1.52 15.27 -4.51
N PRO A 191 0.32 15.85 -4.48
CA PRO A 191 -0.05 16.90 -5.42
C PRO A 191 0.90 18.11 -5.31
N SER A 192 1.16 18.72 -6.45
CA SER A 192 1.92 19.97 -6.56
C SER A 192 1.16 21.13 -5.89
N ARG A 193 1.80 22.29 -5.75
CA ARG A 193 1.09 23.47 -5.23
C ARG A 193 0.01 23.95 -6.19
N ALA A 194 0.26 23.94 -7.49
CA ALA A 194 -0.72 24.33 -8.51
C ALA A 194 -1.96 23.41 -8.47
N GLU A 195 -1.74 22.09 -8.41
CA GLU A 195 -2.81 21.09 -8.32
C GLU A 195 -3.66 21.21 -7.04
N LYS A 196 -3.14 21.86 -5.99
CA LYS A 196 -3.90 22.12 -4.74
C LYS A 196 -4.73 23.39 -4.82
N THR A 197 -4.31 24.36 -5.63
CA THR A 197 -5.00 25.65 -5.80
C THR A 197 -6.15 25.54 -6.81
N ASP A 198 -6.03 24.64 -7.79
CA ASP A 198 -7.04 24.44 -8.84
C ASP A 198 -8.27 23.65 -8.36
N GLY A 199 -8.21 23.04 -7.17
CA GLY A 199 -9.39 22.51 -6.51
C GLY A 199 -10.28 23.66 -6.06
N ASN A 200 -11.58 23.59 -6.33
CA ASN A 200 -12.61 24.62 -6.15
C ASN A 200 -12.88 25.02 -4.67
N HIS A 201 -11.82 25.21 -3.89
CA HIS A 201 -11.85 25.50 -2.47
C HIS A 201 -11.81 27.00 -2.24
N GLY A 202 -12.71 27.48 -1.38
CA GLY A 202 -12.69 28.87 -0.94
C GLY A 202 -11.34 29.24 -0.30
N PRO A 203 -10.96 30.52 -0.29
CA PRO A 203 -9.63 31.01 0.13
C PRO A 203 -9.20 30.64 1.56
N ASN A 204 -10.07 30.03 2.36
CA ASN A 204 -9.82 29.61 3.75
C ASN A 204 -9.75 28.07 3.96
N GLU A 205 -9.98 27.25 2.94
CA GLU A 205 -9.88 25.78 3.04
C GLU A 205 -8.51 25.30 2.57
N GLY A 206 -7.47 25.61 3.35
CA GLY A 206 -6.14 25.04 3.13
C GLY A 206 -6.18 23.52 3.22
N HIS A 207 -5.95 22.85 2.10
CA HIS A 207 -5.72 21.40 2.08
C HIS A 207 -4.47 21.07 2.91
N ASP A 208 -4.62 20.17 3.88
CA ASP A 208 -3.45 19.54 4.49
C ASP A 208 -2.76 18.76 3.38
N GLY A 209 -1.55 19.18 2.96
CA GLY A 209 -0.83 18.55 1.86
C GLY A 209 -0.51 17.06 2.07
N ARG A 210 -0.88 16.49 3.22
CA ARG A 210 -0.84 15.07 3.54
C ARG A 210 -2.16 14.35 3.23
N SER A 211 -3.29 15.02 3.03
CA SER A 211 -4.58 14.33 2.82
C SER A 211 -4.67 13.57 1.48
N LEU A 212 -3.81 13.89 0.51
CA LEU A 212 -3.89 13.32 -0.84
C LEU A 212 -2.53 12.76 -1.31
N LEU A 213 -2.57 11.55 -1.85
CA LEU A 213 -1.48 10.90 -2.58
C LEU A 213 -1.98 10.48 -3.96
N LEU A 214 -1.19 10.71 -4.99
CA LEU A 214 -1.50 10.36 -6.38
C LEU A 214 -0.62 9.20 -6.82
N LEU A 215 -1.23 8.21 -7.46
CA LEU A 215 -0.58 7.13 -8.18
C LEU A 215 -0.63 7.44 -9.67
N GLU A 216 0.53 7.58 -10.28
CA GLU A 216 0.66 7.81 -11.71
C GLU A 216 1.32 6.62 -12.37
N ARG A 217 0.84 6.27 -13.56
CA ARG A 217 1.57 5.46 -14.52
C ARG A 217 2.43 6.38 -15.37
N VAL A 218 3.72 6.10 -15.43
CA VAL A 218 4.68 6.89 -16.19
C VAL A 218 4.73 6.36 -17.62
N VAL A 219 4.27 7.16 -18.58
CA VAL A 219 4.22 6.83 -20.00
C VAL A 219 5.32 7.60 -20.71
N SER A 220 6.17 6.87 -21.44
CA SER A 220 7.13 7.48 -22.37
C SER A 220 6.39 7.91 -23.62
N LEU A 221 6.35 9.21 -23.88
CA LEU A 221 5.83 9.75 -25.13
C LEU A 221 6.97 9.71 -26.15
N ALA A 222 6.79 8.88 -27.19
CA ALA A 222 7.65 8.93 -28.35
C ALA A 222 7.53 10.33 -28.96
N THR A 223 8.61 11.11 -28.86
CA THR A 223 8.71 12.44 -29.46
C THR A 223 9.41 12.30 -30.81
N GLY A 224 9.00 13.08 -31.80
CA GLY A 224 9.48 12.97 -33.18
C GLY A 224 11.01 13.03 -33.29
N LYS A 225 11.54 12.52 -34.41
CA LYS A 225 12.97 12.34 -34.70
C LYS A 225 13.78 13.60 -34.40
N GLY A 226 14.41 13.65 -33.22
CA GLY A 226 15.29 14.74 -32.78
C GLY A 226 14.92 15.41 -31.44
N GLU A 227 13.74 15.15 -30.89
CA GLU A 227 13.28 15.76 -29.63
C GLU A 227 13.39 14.77 -28.46
N ARG A 228 13.74 15.28 -27.26
CA ARG A 228 13.86 14.42 -26.06
C ARG A 228 12.50 13.80 -25.74
N ALA A 229 12.45 12.47 -25.68
CA ALA A 229 11.28 11.71 -25.25
C ALA A 229 10.63 12.33 -24.00
N GLY A 230 9.46 12.95 -24.18
CA GLY A 230 8.66 13.49 -23.09
C GLY A 230 8.18 12.37 -22.17
N VAL A 231 8.18 12.60 -20.86
CA VAL A 231 7.63 11.66 -19.88
C VAL A 231 6.35 12.26 -19.33
N ALA A 232 5.21 11.67 -19.67
CA ALA A 232 3.91 12.06 -19.13
C ALA A 232 3.50 11.09 -18.02
N GLY A 233 2.95 11.61 -16.94
CA GLY A 233 2.28 10.79 -15.92
C GLY A 233 0.79 10.76 -16.22
N GLN A 234 0.20 9.58 -16.33
CA GLN A 234 -1.25 9.38 -16.34
C GLN A 234 -1.70 9.02 -14.93
N ILE A 235 -2.65 9.75 -14.37
CA ILE A 235 -3.19 9.43 -13.02
C ILE A 235 -4.05 8.17 -13.14
N VAL A 236 -3.70 7.14 -12.37
CA VAL A 236 -4.41 5.84 -12.33
C VAL A 236 -4.97 5.52 -10.95
N GLY A 237 -4.63 6.33 -9.95
CA GLY A 237 -5.24 6.23 -8.64
C GLY A 237 -4.91 7.39 -7.73
N CYS A 238 -5.69 7.53 -6.66
CA CYS A 238 -5.42 8.48 -5.59
C CYS A 238 -5.86 7.90 -4.23
N LEU A 239 -5.10 8.20 -3.19
CA LEU A 239 -5.49 7.93 -1.81
C LEU A 239 -5.94 9.25 -1.18
N VAL A 240 -7.23 9.31 -0.85
CA VAL A 240 -7.87 10.43 -0.15
C VAL A 240 -7.98 10.10 1.34
N ARG A 241 -7.53 11.02 2.19
CA ARG A 241 -7.48 10.85 3.64
C ARG A 241 -8.18 12.00 4.36
N GLY A 242 -8.52 11.76 5.63
CA GLY A 242 -9.08 12.79 6.50
C GLY A 242 -8.15 14.01 6.63
N ARG A 243 -8.75 15.18 6.90
CA ARG A 243 -7.98 16.38 7.25
C ARG A 243 -7.21 16.14 8.54
N GLY A 244 -5.92 16.48 8.56
CA GLY A 244 -5.06 16.26 9.72
C GLY A 244 -4.59 14.81 9.88
N ALA A 245 -4.66 14.02 8.81
CA ALA A 245 -4.28 12.61 8.81
C ALA A 245 -2.93 12.36 9.49
N ALA A 246 -2.90 11.38 10.39
CA ALA A 246 -1.70 10.90 11.04
C ALA A 246 -0.73 10.29 10.01
N ALA A 247 0.56 10.18 10.37
CA ALA A 247 1.54 9.60 9.45
C ALA A 247 1.19 8.13 9.18
N GLY A 248 1.00 7.77 7.91
CA GLY A 248 0.58 6.44 7.51
C GLY A 248 -0.89 6.13 7.79
N GLU A 249 -1.72 7.10 8.15
CA GLU A 249 -3.16 6.88 8.20
C GLU A 249 -3.69 6.47 6.83
N GLY A 250 -4.59 5.51 6.82
CA GLY A 250 -5.29 5.03 5.63
C GLY A 250 -6.35 6.02 5.14
N GLY A 251 -7.27 5.53 4.32
CA GLY A 251 -8.27 6.35 3.65
C GLY A 251 -8.90 5.63 2.47
N ASP A 252 -9.50 6.40 1.58
CA ASP A 252 -10.17 5.89 0.39
C ASP A 252 -9.19 5.91 -0.79
N LEU A 253 -8.77 4.72 -1.21
CA LEU A 253 -7.96 4.49 -2.40
C LEU A 253 -8.88 4.33 -3.60
N GLN A 254 -8.95 5.37 -4.42
CA GLN A 254 -9.69 5.38 -5.68
C GLN A 254 -8.76 4.99 -6.82
N LEU A 255 -9.21 4.10 -7.70
CA LEU A 255 -8.44 3.56 -8.82
C LEU A 255 -9.24 3.72 -10.11
N ASP A 256 -8.57 4.18 -11.16
CA ASP A 256 -9.07 4.14 -12.53
C ASP A 256 -8.42 2.95 -13.23
N LEU A 257 -9.04 1.78 -13.08
CA LEU A 257 -8.52 0.54 -13.63
C LEU A 257 -8.70 0.49 -15.16
N ALA A 258 -9.73 1.15 -15.68
CA ALA A 258 -9.99 1.22 -17.13
C ALA A 258 -8.94 2.06 -17.87
N ALA A 259 -8.39 3.11 -17.22
CA ALA A 259 -7.36 3.95 -17.80
C ALA A 259 -6.01 3.24 -18.06
N ALA A 260 -5.76 2.11 -17.39
CA ALA A 260 -4.47 1.42 -17.44
C ALA A 260 -4.56 -0.07 -17.77
N ASP A 261 -5.76 -0.66 -17.85
CA ASP A 261 -5.93 -2.10 -18.06
C ASP A 261 -5.33 -2.58 -19.38
N GLU A 262 -5.51 -1.85 -20.50
CA GLU A 262 -5.01 -2.29 -21.80
C GLU A 262 -3.49 -2.41 -21.83
N ALA A 263 -2.79 -1.41 -21.26
CA ALA A 263 -1.34 -1.41 -21.27
C ALA A 263 -0.74 -2.40 -20.25
N VAL A 264 -1.44 -2.64 -19.14
CA VAL A 264 -1.06 -3.69 -18.18
C VAL A 264 -1.33 -5.07 -18.79
N ALA A 265 -2.45 -5.25 -19.49
CA ALA A 265 -2.78 -6.47 -20.23
C ALA A 265 -1.72 -6.75 -21.30
N GLU A 266 -1.35 -5.74 -22.10
CA GLU A 266 -0.26 -5.86 -23.09
C GLU A 266 1.07 -6.29 -22.43
N ALA A 267 1.42 -5.68 -21.29
CA ALA A 267 2.63 -6.05 -20.55
C ALA A 267 2.59 -7.49 -20.01
N LEU A 268 1.42 -7.94 -19.52
CA LEU A 268 1.20 -9.32 -19.09
C LEU A 268 1.27 -10.30 -20.27
N LEU A 269 0.72 -9.94 -21.43
CA LEU A 269 0.75 -10.76 -22.64
C LEU A 269 2.17 -10.89 -23.21
N SER A 270 2.90 -9.78 -23.26
CA SER A 270 4.32 -9.76 -23.66
C SER A 270 5.16 -10.67 -22.76
N ALA A 271 4.82 -10.75 -21.47
CA ALA A 271 5.46 -11.68 -20.54
C ALA A 271 4.99 -13.15 -20.72
N GLY A 272 3.74 -13.38 -21.11
CA GLY A 272 3.10 -14.69 -21.17
C GLY A 272 3.25 -15.46 -22.50
N GLY A 273 3.67 -14.80 -23.59
CA GLY A 273 3.99 -15.44 -24.87
C GLY A 273 2.80 -15.98 -25.68
N GLY A 274 1.56 -15.75 -25.24
CA GLY A 274 0.34 -16.08 -25.99
C GLY A 274 -0.41 -14.79 -26.31
N GLY A 275 -0.75 -14.57 -27.58
CA GLY A 275 -1.70 -13.52 -27.96
C GLY A 275 -3.11 -14.12 -28.00
N ALA A 276 -4.07 -13.49 -27.32
CA ALA A 276 -5.47 -13.86 -27.44
C ALA A 276 -5.93 -13.74 -28.90
N THR A 277 -6.41 -14.85 -29.46
CA THR A 277 -7.02 -14.86 -30.80
C THR A 277 -8.54 -14.67 -30.74
N ASP A 278 -9.13 -14.84 -29.54
CA ASP A 278 -10.57 -14.75 -29.29
C ASP A 278 -10.92 -13.55 -28.39
N GLU A 279 -12.10 -12.95 -28.61
CA GLU A 279 -12.60 -11.79 -27.85
C GLU A 279 -12.81 -12.15 -26.37
N LYS A 280 -13.29 -13.37 -26.10
CA LYS A 280 -13.51 -13.86 -24.73
C LYS A 280 -12.19 -14.02 -23.97
N GLU A 281 -11.13 -14.47 -24.63
CA GLU A 281 -9.80 -14.56 -24.04
C GLU A 281 -9.24 -13.17 -23.73
N ARG A 282 -9.43 -12.22 -24.65
CA ARG A 282 -9.01 -10.83 -24.45
C ARG A 282 -9.73 -10.17 -23.28
N GLU A 283 -11.02 -10.40 -23.09
CA GLU A 283 -11.76 -9.86 -21.95
C GLU A 283 -11.26 -10.45 -20.61
N LYS A 284 -11.00 -11.76 -20.58
CA LYS A 284 -10.40 -12.42 -19.42
C LYS A 284 -9.03 -11.85 -19.07
N GLU A 285 -8.21 -11.52 -20.07
CA GLU A 285 -6.91 -10.88 -19.88
C GLU A 285 -7.04 -9.47 -19.33
N LYS A 286 -7.99 -8.67 -19.84
CA LYS A 286 -8.30 -7.35 -19.28
C LYS A 286 -8.73 -7.44 -17.82
N MET A 287 -9.57 -8.42 -17.48
CA MET A 287 -9.97 -8.65 -16.09
C MET A 287 -8.77 -9.00 -15.21
N ALA A 288 -7.90 -9.91 -15.65
CA ALA A 288 -6.68 -10.25 -14.92
C ALA A 288 -5.74 -9.04 -14.76
N ALA A 289 -5.62 -8.19 -15.79
CA ALA A 289 -4.82 -6.96 -15.73
C ALA A 289 -5.35 -5.98 -14.68
N ARG A 290 -6.68 -5.83 -14.57
CA ARG A 290 -7.32 -5.01 -13.54
C ARG A 290 -7.03 -5.52 -12.14
N ASP A 291 -7.15 -6.83 -11.92
CA ASP A 291 -6.86 -7.45 -10.62
C ASP A 291 -5.40 -7.25 -10.21
N VAL A 292 -4.47 -7.43 -11.15
CA VAL A 292 -3.04 -7.22 -10.89
C VAL A 292 -2.73 -5.75 -10.60
N LEU A 293 -3.30 -4.81 -11.37
CA LEU A 293 -3.13 -3.38 -11.14
C LEU A 293 -3.68 -2.96 -9.78
N GLU A 294 -4.85 -3.46 -9.39
CA GLU A 294 -5.43 -3.23 -8.07
C GLU A 294 -4.48 -3.72 -6.98
N LEU A 295 -3.94 -4.94 -7.11
CA LEU A 295 -3.02 -5.53 -6.15
C LEU A 295 -1.72 -4.73 -6.03
N VAL A 296 -1.14 -4.28 -7.15
CA VAL A 296 0.02 -3.37 -7.18
C VAL A 296 -0.30 -2.08 -6.43
N ALA A 297 -1.44 -1.46 -6.73
CA ALA A 297 -1.85 -0.21 -6.13
C ALA A 297 -2.05 -0.34 -4.62
N VAL A 298 -2.75 -1.38 -4.15
CA VAL A 298 -2.97 -1.66 -2.72
C VAL A 298 -1.65 -1.92 -2.00
N ALA A 299 -0.82 -2.84 -2.50
CA ALA A 299 0.41 -3.23 -1.83
C ALA A 299 1.41 -2.06 -1.77
N SER A 300 1.56 -1.31 -2.87
CA SER A 300 2.43 -0.13 -2.91
C SER A 300 1.87 1.05 -2.09
N CYS A 301 0.55 1.23 -2.03
CA CYS A 301 -0.09 2.22 -1.16
C CYS A 301 0.20 1.93 0.32
N ILE A 302 -0.02 0.69 0.77
CA ILE A 302 0.31 0.27 2.13
C ILE A 302 1.80 0.49 2.42
N ALA A 303 2.66 0.32 1.42
CA ALA A 303 4.08 0.63 1.55
C ALA A 303 4.39 2.12 1.74
N MET A 304 3.67 2.99 1.05
CA MET A 304 3.73 4.42 1.28
C MET A 304 3.33 4.79 2.70
N LEU A 305 2.26 4.17 3.23
CA LEU A 305 1.80 4.41 4.59
C LEU A 305 2.83 3.99 5.64
N LYS A 306 3.41 2.79 5.48
CA LYS A 306 4.49 2.29 6.36
C LYS A 306 5.71 3.22 6.32
N ARG A 307 6.08 3.70 5.12
CA ARG A 307 7.20 4.63 4.93
C ARG A 307 6.96 5.99 5.57
N GLU A 308 5.73 6.50 5.56
CA GLU A 308 5.35 7.71 6.29
C GLU A 308 5.57 7.58 7.79
N VAL A 309 5.13 6.46 8.39
CA VAL A 309 5.35 6.15 9.81
C VAL A 309 6.84 6.14 10.13
N ASP A 310 7.65 5.47 9.31
CA ASP A 310 9.09 5.37 9.56
C ASP A 310 9.82 6.70 9.43
N ARG A 311 9.43 7.55 8.47
CA ARG A 311 9.96 8.93 8.37
C ARG A 311 9.64 9.74 9.62
N LEU A 312 8.44 9.59 10.18
CA LEU A 312 8.06 10.27 11.43
C LEU A 312 8.88 9.75 12.61
N ARG A 313 9.08 8.43 12.71
CA ARG A 313 9.90 7.80 13.76
C ARG A 313 11.35 8.27 13.72
N LEU A 314 11.93 8.37 12.52
CA LEU A 314 13.30 8.87 12.34
C LEU A 314 13.42 10.32 12.84
N ARG A 315 12.45 11.18 12.49
CA ARG A 315 12.40 12.57 12.95
C ARG A 315 12.24 12.66 14.47
N GLN A 316 11.33 11.90 15.06
CA GLN A 316 11.13 11.84 16.51
C GLN A 316 12.39 11.35 17.23
N GLY A 317 13.06 10.33 16.70
CA GLY A 317 14.32 9.82 17.23
C GLY A 317 15.45 10.86 17.20
N LEU A 318 15.58 11.60 16.09
CA LEU A 318 16.58 12.66 15.96
C LEU A 318 16.32 13.81 16.95
N VAL A 319 15.07 14.24 17.11
CA VAL A 319 14.71 15.30 18.08
C VAL A 319 15.03 14.88 19.51
N LEU A 320 14.72 13.64 19.89
CA LEU A 320 15.02 13.12 21.23
C LEU A 320 16.52 12.95 21.47
N ALA A 321 17.27 12.47 20.47
CA ALA A 321 18.73 12.33 20.56
C ALA A 321 19.43 13.70 20.64
N GLY A 322 18.97 14.68 19.87
CA GLY A 322 19.48 16.06 19.92
C GLY A 322 19.17 16.77 21.24
N ALA A 323 18.01 16.50 21.83
CA ALA A 323 17.66 17.02 23.16
C ALA A 323 18.50 16.38 24.28
N ALA A 324 18.92 15.12 24.13
CA ALA A 324 19.75 14.41 25.11
C ALA A 324 21.25 14.73 25.03
N GLY A 325 21.74 15.28 23.91
CA GLY A 325 23.15 15.62 23.70
C GLY A 325 23.53 17.07 24.02
N GLY A 326 22.59 17.88 24.52
CA GLY A 326 22.79 19.30 24.82
C GLY A 326 22.96 19.62 26.31
N SER A 327 23.21 18.61 27.15
CA SER A 327 23.38 18.75 28.60
C SER A 327 24.82 18.55 29.03
#